data_AF-A0A1M5RT14-F1
#
_entry.id   AF-A0A1M5RT14-F1
#
_cell.length_a   1.000
_cell.length_b   1.000
_cell.length_c   1.000
_cell.angle_alpha   90.00
_cell.angle_beta   90.00
_cell.angle_gamma   90.00
#
_symmetry.space_group_name_H-M   'P 1'
#
loop_
_entity.id
_entity.type
_entity.pdbx_description
1 polymer ?
#
loop_
_entity_poly.entity_id
_entity_poly.type
_entity_poly.pdbx_seq_one_letter_code
_entity_poly.pdbx_strand_id
1 'polypeptide(L)'
;MIIAIDYGESKCGYAFGEKFIRKSGTVKRSELNNILKNFKEVVLGFPLSMSGNYSTQSYKVLKYAEKLLRKGFKVFLYDERLTTSMAASFGIKEDDTFSARQIFLDYISNPKVAQEFRLLKELEERKIEVPGKVLYYESLPIKNLKGDVCTKNYSLAYLHMKKGNFVFGNPDTIVEKYDLIITQREDKDKVGKYLKSDGQLLVI
;
A
#
# COMPACT_ATOMS: atom_id res chain seq x y z
N MET A 1 11.24 -5.39 -19.91
CA MET A 1 11.17 -6.48 -18.90
C MET A 1 10.69 -5.95 -17.56
N ILE A 2 9.65 -6.59 -17.04
CA ILE A 2 9.02 -6.36 -15.73
C ILE A 2 9.37 -7.53 -14.82
N ILE A 3 9.55 -7.27 -13.52
CA ILE A 3 9.68 -8.31 -12.50
C ILE A 3 8.61 -8.15 -11.42
N ALA A 4 7.87 -9.21 -11.17
CA ALA A 4 6.96 -9.34 -10.03
C ALA A 4 7.68 -10.05 -8.88
N ILE A 5 7.45 -9.59 -7.66
CA ILE A 5 8.08 -10.12 -6.45
C ILE A 5 7.01 -10.31 -5.37
N ASP A 6 6.95 -11.51 -4.83
CA ASP A 6 6.31 -11.77 -3.54
C ASP A 6 7.36 -11.58 -2.43
N TYR A 7 7.20 -10.53 -1.61
CA TYR A 7 8.23 -10.08 -0.68
C TYR A 7 8.05 -10.69 0.71
N GLY A 8 8.77 -11.80 0.95
CA GLY A 8 8.87 -12.42 2.27
C GLY A 8 10.06 -11.97 3.13
N GLU A 9 10.08 -12.42 4.39
CA GLU A 9 11.13 -12.06 5.36
C GLU A 9 12.47 -12.75 5.10
N SER A 10 12.42 -14.04 4.73
CA SER A 10 13.59 -14.88 4.50
C SER A 10 13.86 -15.11 3.01
N LYS A 11 12.81 -15.46 2.28
CA LYS A 11 12.82 -15.71 0.84
C LYS A 11 11.81 -14.82 0.15
N CYS A 12 12.02 -14.58 -1.13
CA CYS A 12 11.11 -13.86 -1.98
C CYS A 12 10.86 -14.69 -3.24
N GLY A 13 9.60 -14.82 -3.62
CA GLY A 13 9.21 -15.32 -4.93
C GLY A 13 9.49 -14.26 -5.98
N TYR A 14 9.86 -14.67 -7.18
CA TYR A 14 9.99 -13.77 -8.31
C TYR A 14 9.49 -14.41 -9.60
N ALA A 15 8.96 -13.57 -10.48
CA ALA A 15 8.66 -13.92 -11.87
C ALA A 15 8.97 -12.71 -12.75
N PHE A 16 9.61 -12.90 -13.90
CA PHE A 16 9.90 -11.79 -14.80
C PHE A 16 9.70 -12.14 -16.27
N GLY A 17 9.46 -11.11 -17.07
CA GLY A 17 9.16 -11.26 -18.47
C GLY A 17 8.73 -9.95 -19.12
N GLU A 18 8.02 -10.07 -20.24
CA GLU A 18 7.43 -8.93 -20.96
C GLU A 18 5.95 -9.18 -21.23
N LYS A 19 5.62 -10.11 -22.12
CA LYS A 19 4.25 -10.59 -22.34
C LYS A 19 3.98 -11.93 -21.65
N PHE A 20 5.03 -12.74 -21.52
CA PHE A 20 5.00 -14.04 -20.87
C PHE A 20 6.13 -14.13 -19.85
N ILE A 21 5.97 -15.02 -18.88
CA ILE A 21 7.00 -15.31 -17.88
C ILE A 21 8.19 -15.97 -18.60
N ARG A 22 9.36 -15.32 -18.55
CA ARG A 22 10.62 -15.88 -19.05
C ARG A 22 11.31 -16.76 -18.00
N LYS A 23 11.23 -16.36 -16.73
CA LYS A 23 11.78 -17.10 -15.60
C LYS A 23 11.03 -16.75 -14.33
N SER A 24 10.90 -17.74 -13.45
CA SER A 24 10.38 -17.58 -12.10
C SER A 24 11.14 -18.49 -11.13
N GLY A 25 11.08 -18.18 -9.84
CA GLY A 25 11.60 -19.03 -8.78
C GLY A 25 11.56 -18.33 -7.44
N THR A 26 12.33 -18.84 -6.48
CA THR A 26 12.56 -18.18 -5.19
C THR A 26 14.01 -17.74 -5.07
N VAL A 27 14.24 -16.71 -4.27
CA VAL A 27 15.57 -16.19 -3.95
C VAL A 27 15.62 -15.80 -2.47
N LYS A 28 16.81 -15.86 -1.84
CA LYS A 28 16.98 -15.26 -0.51
C LYS A 28 16.77 -13.75 -0.60
N ARG A 29 16.14 -13.15 0.41
CA ARG A 29 15.92 -11.69 0.45
C ARG A 29 17.22 -10.87 0.29
N SER A 30 18.32 -11.38 0.85
CA SER A 30 19.66 -10.79 0.74
C SER A 30 20.18 -10.70 -0.70
N GLU A 31 19.76 -11.62 -1.56
CA GLU A 31 20.21 -11.74 -2.95
C GLU A 31 19.28 -11.01 -3.94
N LEU A 32 18.13 -10.51 -3.48
CA LEU A 32 17.13 -9.87 -4.34
C LEU A 32 17.69 -8.67 -5.12
N ASN A 33 18.60 -7.89 -4.53
CA ASN A 33 19.27 -6.79 -5.22
C ASN A 33 20.08 -7.25 -6.45
N ASN A 34 20.60 -8.47 -6.47
CA ASN A 34 21.36 -8.98 -7.62
C ASN A 34 20.43 -9.32 -8.79
N ILE A 35 19.25 -9.88 -8.51
CA ILE A 35 18.24 -10.15 -9.54
C ILE A 35 17.74 -8.83 -10.15
N LEU A 36 17.52 -7.82 -9.32
CA LEU A 36 16.93 -6.55 -9.73
C LEU A 36 17.79 -5.69 -10.67
N LYS A 37 19.11 -5.95 -10.79
CA LYS A 37 20.04 -5.12 -11.57
C LYS A 37 19.63 -4.90 -13.03
N ASN A 38 18.90 -5.86 -13.61
CA ASN A 38 18.52 -5.85 -15.03
C ASN A 38 17.09 -5.34 -15.27
N PHE A 39 16.43 -4.82 -14.24
CA PHE A 39 15.04 -4.38 -14.29
C PHE A 39 14.91 -2.90 -13.97
N LYS A 40 13.89 -2.26 -14.55
CA LYS A 40 13.52 -0.87 -14.22
C LYS A 40 12.13 -0.76 -13.63
N GLU A 41 11.29 -1.77 -13.85
CA GLU A 41 9.91 -1.81 -13.38
C GLU A 41 9.70 -3.04 -12.49
N VAL A 42 9.21 -2.82 -11.28
CA VAL A 42 9.00 -3.83 -10.25
C VAL A 42 7.55 -3.78 -9.78
N VAL A 43 6.90 -4.94 -9.74
CA VAL A 43 5.58 -5.12 -9.13
C VAL A 43 5.77 -5.92 -7.85
N LEU A 44 5.40 -5.34 -6.70
CA LEU A 44 5.50 -5.99 -5.41
C LEU A 44 4.12 -6.48 -4.97
N GLY A 45 4.04 -7.73 -4.52
CA GLY A 45 2.93 -8.21 -3.72
C GLY A 45 2.78 -7.37 -2.46
N PHE A 46 1.55 -6.94 -2.17
CA PHE A 46 1.23 -6.08 -1.06
C PHE A 46 0.29 -6.79 -0.09
N PRO A 47 0.81 -7.27 1.06
CA PRO A 47 0.04 -8.01 2.03
C PRO A 47 -0.91 -7.07 2.76
N LEU A 48 -2.21 -7.23 2.53
CA LEU A 48 -3.24 -6.69 3.39
C LEU A 48 -3.77 -7.78 4.32
N SER A 49 -4.22 -7.41 5.52
CA SER A 49 -4.93 -8.34 6.38
C SER A 49 -6.24 -8.81 5.72
N MET A 50 -6.84 -9.89 6.24
CA MET A 50 -8.17 -10.31 5.80
C MET A 50 -9.23 -9.22 5.98
N SER A 51 -9.08 -8.37 7.01
CA SER A 51 -9.93 -7.20 7.22
C SER A 51 -9.64 -6.04 6.26
N GLY A 52 -8.64 -6.14 5.39
CA GLY A 52 -8.23 -5.09 4.46
C GLY A 52 -7.40 -3.98 5.10
N ASN A 53 -6.93 -4.16 6.33
CA ASN A 53 -6.06 -3.21 7.02
C ASN A 53 -4.59 -3.50 6.78
N TYR A 54 -3.78 -2.47 7.01
CA TYR A 54 -2.33 -2.58 6.99
C TYR A 54 -1.80 -3.34 8.21
N SER A 55 -0.74 -4.10 8.00
CA SER A 55 -0.03 -4.87 9.02
C SER A 55 1.44 -4.43 9.11
N THR A 56 2.16 -5.01 10.08
CA THR A 56 3.62 -4.88 10.16
C THR A 56 4.31 -5.31 8.86
N GLN A 57 3.79 -6.34 8.19
CA GLN A 57 4.35 -6.80 6.92
C GLN A 57 4.08 -5.79 5.79
N SER A 58 2.89 -5.20 5.73
CA SER A 58 2.57 -4.13 4.76
C SER A 58 3.58 -2.99 4.88
N TYR A 59 3.89 -2.56 6.10
CA TYR A 59 4.87 -1.50 6.33
C TYR A 59 6.29 -1.89 5.90
N LYS A 60 6.71 -3.16 6.07
CA LYS A 60 8.00 -3.66 5.57
C LYS A 60 8.07 -3.61 4.04
N VAL A 61 6.99 -3.95 3.35
CA VAL A 61 6.89 -3.85 1.88
C VAL A 61 6.97 -2.39 1.43
N LEU A 62 6.23 -1.46 2.06
CA LEU A 62 6.31 -0.02 1.71
C LEU A 62 7.71 0.56 1.94
N LYS A 63 8.39 0.17 3.02
CA LYS A 63 9.79 0.52 3.25
C LYS A 63 10.72 -0.01 2.16
N TYR A 64 10.47 -1.22 1.66
CA TYR A 64 11.25 -1.78 0.56
C TYR A 64 10.94 -1.04 -0.75
N ALA A 65 9.68 -0.70 -1.00
CA ALA A 65 9.24 0.11 -2.14
C ALA A 65 9.94 1.49 -2.16
N GLU A 66 10.06 2.18 -1.02
CA GLU A 66 10.83 3.44 -0.92
C GLU A 66 12.30 3.23 -1.32
N LYS A 67 12.93 2.14 -0.86
CA LYS A 67 14.33 1.84 -1.21
C LYS A 67 14.50 1.60 -2.72
N LEU A 68 13.55 0.94 -3.36
CA LEU A 68 13.57 0.71 -4.80
C LEU A 68 13.35 2.01 -5.58
N LEU A 69 12.36 2.84 -5.20
CA LEU A 69 12.17 4.15 -5.82
C LEU A 69 13.44 5.01 -5.76
N ARG A 70 14.12 5.05 -4.61
CA ARG A 70 15.39 5.79 -4.45
C ARG A 70 16.53 5.25 -5.30
N LYS A 71 16.47 3.99 -5.70
CA LYS A 71 17.42 3.36 -6.64
C LYS A 71 17.03 3.57 -8.12
N GLY A 72 15.96 4.31 -8.40
CA GLY A 72 15.51 4.62 -9.76
C GLY A 72 14.57 3.60 -10.38
N PHE A 73 14.02 2.65 -9.60
CA PHE A 73 13.01 1.74 -10.09
C PHE A 73 11.64 2.44 -10.15
N LYS A 74 10.82 2.08 -11.14
CA LYS A 74 9.37 2.30 -11.11
C LYS A 74 8.73 1.16 -10.33
N VAL A 75 7.98 1.48 -9.29
CA VAL A 75 7.45 0.49 -8.34
C VAL A 75 5.93 0.51 -8.36
N PHE A 76 5.34 -0.67 -8.49
CA PHE A 76 3.91 -0.92 -8.40
C PHE A 76 3.62 -1.85 -7.23
N LEU A 77 2.48 -1.67 -6.59
CA LEU A 77 2.02 -2.46 -5.44
C LEU A 77 0.69 -3.12 -5.81
N TYR A 78 0.64 -4.45 -5.67
CA TYR A 78 -0.50 -5.29 -6.05
C TYR A 78 -1.12 -5.94 -4.79
N ASP A 79 -2.43 -5.79 -4.59
CA ASP A 79 -3.15 -6.41 -3.47
C ASP A 79 -3.23 -7.93 -3.64
N GLU A 80 -2.47 -8.68 -2.84
CA GLU A 80 -2.28 -10.12 -3.00
C GLU A 80 -3.37 -10.99 -2.35
N ARG A 81 -4.43 -10.40 -1.77
CA ARG A 81 -5.49 -11.19 -1.09
C ARG A 81 -6.23 -12.15 -2.03
N LEU A 82 -6.36 -11.78 -3.31
CA LEU A 82 -6.97 -12.65 -4.32
C LEU A 82 -6.09 -13.86 -4.63
N THR A 83 -4.77 -13.68 -4.67
CA THR A 83 -3.82 -14.76 -5.00
C THR A 83 -3.74 -15.80 -3.90
N THR A 84 -3.78 -15.37 -2.63
CA THR A 84 -3.81 -16.27 -1.46
C THR A 84 -5.10 -17.10 -1.43
N SER A 85 -6.24 -16.46 -1.71
CA SER A 85 -7.55 -17.15 -1.77
C SER A 85 -7.59 -18.17 -2.91
N MET A 86 -7.01 -17.82 -4.07
CA MET A 86 -6.90 -18.69 -5.23
C MET A 86 -5.98 -19.89 -4.95
N ALA A 87 -4.79 -19.69 -4.37
CA ALA A 87 -3.87 -20.76 -4.01
C ALA A 87 -4.53 -21.81 -3.09
N ALA A 88 -5.29 -21.34 -2.09
CA ALA A 88 -6.06 -22.21 -1.21
C ALA A 88 -7.10 -23.05 -1.97
N SER A 89 -7.82 -22.47 -2.93
CA SER A 89 -8.81 -23.19 -3.76
C SER A 89 -8.20 -24.28 -4.65
N PHE A 90 -6.94 -24.11 -5.06
CA PHE A 90 -6.19 -25.10 -5.86
C PHE A 90 -5.39 -26.10 -5.01
N GLY A 91 -5.47 -26.04 -3.68
CA GLY A 91 -4.70 -26.91 -2.79
C GLY A 91 -3.19 -26.70 -2.87
N ILE A 92 -2.74 -25.56 -3.42
CA ILE A 92 -1.33 -25.18 -3.52
C ILE A 92 -0.92 -24.64 -2.15
N LYS A 93 -0.04 -25.36 -1.44
CA LYS A 93 0.58 -24.84 -0.23
C LYS A 93 1.52 -23.70 -0.62
N GLU A 94 1.36 -22.54 0.03
CA GLU A 94 2.21 -21.34 0.00
C GLU A 94 3.51 -21.50 -0.81
N ASP A 95 3.40 -21.28 -2.13
CA ASP A 95 4.54 -21.24 -3.03
C ASP A 95 4.76 -19.78 -3.40
N ASP A 96 5.78 -19.14 -2.80
CA ASP A 96 6.17 -17.76 -3.13
C ASP A 96 6.33 -17.57 -4.66
N THR A 97 6.77 -18.62 -5.36
CA THR A 97 6.89 -18.60 -6.83
C THR A 97 5.53 -18.49 -7.50
N PHE A 98 4.51 -19.20 -7.00
CA PHE A 98 3.15 -19.13 -7.52
C PHE A 98 2.57 -17.73 -7.35
N SER A 99 2.69 -17.15 -6.15
CA SER A 99 2.27 -15.77 -5.88
C SER A 99 2.93 -14.78 -6.84
N ALA A 100 4.26 -14.85 -6.99
CA ALA A 100 4.98 -13.96 -7.91
C ALA A 100 4.56 -14.14 -9.38
N ARG A 101 4.26 -15.37 -9.82
CA ARG A 101 3.75 -15.64 -11.16
C ARG A 101 2.35 -15.04 -11.35
N GLN A 102 1.47 -15.17 -10.37
CA GLN A 102 0.12 -14.64 -10.44
C GLN A 102 0.14 -13.10 -10.48
N ILE A 103 0.94 -12.46 -9.61
CA ILE A 103 1.16 -11.01 -9.63
C ILE A 103 1.63 -10.56 -11.02
N PHE A 104 2.59 -11.26 -11.62
CA PHE A 104 3.08 -10.96 -12.96
C PHE A 104 1.97 -11.06 -14.02
N LEU A 105 1.22 -12.16 -14.03
CA LEU A 105 0.17 -12.40 -15.02
C LEU A 105 -0.96 -11.38 -14.92
N ASP A 106 -1.41 -11.07 -13.71
CA ASP A 106 -2.48 -10.09 -13.48
C ASP A 106 -2.04 -8.69 -13.89
N TYR A 107 -0.82 -8.30 -13.54
CA TYR A 107 -0.29 -6.99 -13.91
C TYR A 107 -0.13 -6.82 -15.42
N ILE A 108 0.38 -7.84 -16.13
CA ILE A 108 0.49 -7.79 -17.59
C ILE A 108 -0.89 -7.76 -18.26
N SER A 109 -1.85 -8.49 -17.72
CA SER A 109 -3.22 -8.54 -18.24
C SER A 109 -3.95 -7.20 -18.03
N ASN A 110 -3.84 -6.62 -16.84
CA ASN A 110 -4.46 -5.35 -16.49
C ASN A 110 -3.59 -4.56 -15.51
N PRO A 111 -2.71 -3.65 -15.99
CA PRO A 111 -1.83 -2.88 -15.11
C PRO A 111 -2.56 -2.04 -14.04
N LYS A 112 -3.85 -1.74 -14.23
CA LYS A 112 -4.66 -0.96 -13.28
C LYS A 112 -4.96 -1.71 -11.98
N VAL A 113 -4.72 -3.02 -11.92
CA VAL A 113 -4.84 -3.82 -10.68
C VAL A 113 -3.72 -3.51 -9.67
N ALA A 114 -2.65 -2.86 -10.11
CA ALA A 114 -1.55 -2.43 -9.24
C ALA A 114 -1.48 -0.90 -9.15
N GLN A 115 -1.19 -0.39 -7.96
CA GLN A 115 -1.00 1.04 -7.73
C GLN A 115 0.48 1.41 -7.95
N GLU A 116 0.74 2.43 -8.76
CA GLU A 116 2.08 3.05 -8.78
C GLU A 116 2.39 3.68 -7.41
N PHE A 117 3.52 3.30 -6.84
CA PHE A 117 3.99 3.83 -5.57
C PHE A 117 4.83 5.08 -5.78
N ARG A 118 4.55 6.15 -5.03
CA ARG A 118 5.22 7.45 -5.15
C ARG A 118 5.58 8.00 -3.78
N LEU A 119 6.66 8.77 -3.70
CA LEU A 119 7.00 9.49 -2.49
C LEU A 119 6.25 10.82 -2.46
N LEU A 120 5.34 10.95 -1.50
CA LEU A 120 4.53 12.14 -1.28
C LEU A 120 5.17 13.05 -0.22
N LYS A 121 4.71 14.30 -0.17
CA LYS A 121 5.12 15.29 0.83
C LYS A 121 3.91 15.72 1.65
N GLU A 122 4.13 15.97 2.92
CA GLU A 122 3.10 16.54 3.79
C GLU A 122 2.74 17.96 3.35
N LEU A 123 1.57 18.41 3.77
CA LEU A 123 1.13 19.79 3.61
C LEU A 123 1.78 20.67 4.67
N GLU A 124 2.04 21.93 4.30
CA GLU A 124 2.52 22.92 5.25
C GLU A 124 1.54 23.13 6.39
N GLU A 125 2.09 23.59 7.51
CA GLU A 125 1.33 23.84 8.73
C GLU A 125 0.21 24.86 8.47
N ARG A 126 -0.98 24.53 8.96
CA ARG A 126 -2.14 25.42 8.92
C ARG A 126 -2.58 25.67 10.36
N LYS A 127 -2.95 26.91 10.67
CA LYS A 127 -3.64 27.23 11.92
C LYS A 127 -5.01 26.58 11.89
N ILE A 128 -5.09 25.38 12.44
CA ILE A 128 -6.32 24.61 12.59
C ILE A 128 -6.55 24.53 14.10
N GLU A 129 -7.66 25.09 14.56
CA GLU A 129 -8.14 24.78 15.90
C GLU A 129 -8.60 23.33 15.87
N VAL A 130 -7.94 22.48 16.66
CA VAL A 130 -8.20 21.05 16.70
C VAL A 130 -9.10 20.77 17.89
N PRO A 131 -10.41 20.58 17.70
CA PRO A 131 -11.33 20.34 18.82
C PRO A 131 -11.10 19.00 19.53
N GLY A 132 -10.34 18.06 18.94
CA GLY A 132 -10.09 16.75 19.52
C GLY A 132 -9.46 15.74 18.56
N LYS A 133 -10.07 14.56 18.40
CA LYS A 133 -9.59 13.49 17.53
C LYS A 133 -9.67 13.89 16.06
N VAL A 134 -8.60 13.66 15.32
CA VAL A 134 -8.48 13.96 13.88
C VAL A 134 -8.49 12.68 13.06
N LEU A 135 -9.26 12.67 11.97
CA LEU A 135 -9.18 11.66 10.92
C LEU A 135 -8.74 12.29 9.59
N TYR A 136 -7.65 11.78 9.02
CA TYR A 136 -7.30 12.01 7.63
C TYR A 136 -7.99 10.95 6.77
N TYR A 137 -8.88 11.35 5.87
CA TYR A 137 -9.53 10.44 4.93
C TYR A 137 -9.06 10.71 3.51
N GLU A 138 -8.31 9.76 2.94
CA GLU A 138 -7.71 9.84 1.61
C GLU A 138 -6.97 11.17 1.36
N SER A 139 -6.28 11.69 2.37
CA SER A 139 -5.66 13.02 2.34
C SER A 139 -4.21 13.00 2.79
N LEU A 140 -3.46 14.06 2.47
CA LEU A 140 -2.07 14.23 2.92
C LEU A 140 -2.04 14.65 4.39
N PRO A 141 -1.03 14.22 5.17
CA PRO A 141 -0.83 14.74 6.51
C PRO A 141 -0.52 16.23 6.47
N ILE A 142 -0.99 16.95 7.48
CA ILE A 142 -0.57 18.33 7.75
C ILE A 142 0.58 18.28 8.75
N LYS A 143 1.63 19.05 8.47
CA LYS A 143 2.80 19.16 9.36
C LYS A 143 2.36 19.50 10.78
N ASN A 144 2.95 18.83 11.77
CA ASN A 144 2.68 18.97 13.20
C ASN A 144 1.26 18.57 13.68
N LEU A 145 0.41 18.01 12.82
CA LEU A 145 -0.94 17.56 13.19
C LEU A 145 -1.08 16.03 13.13
N LYS A 146 -1.25 15.39 14.29
CA LYS A 146 -1.47 13.94 14.42
C LYS A 146 -2.95 13.58 14.27
N GLY A 147 -3.19 12.37 13.81
CA GLY A 147 -4.53 11.82 13.69
C GLY A 147 -4.51 10.38 13.21
N ASP A 148 -5.67 9.75 13.28
CA ASP A 148 -5.92 8.49 12.58
C ASP A 148 -6.06 8.76 11.09
N VAL A 149 -5.91 7.71 10.28
CA VAL A 149 -5.88 7.83 8.83
C VAL A 149 -6.69 6.70 8.24
N CYS A 150 -7.53 7.00 7.27
CA CYS A 150 -8.19 6.01 6.42
C CYS A 150 -7.77 6.25 4.98
N THR A 151 -7.03 5.32 4.40
CA THR A 151 -6.63 5.42 2.99
C THR A 151 -6.39 4.06 2.37
N LYS A 152 -6.88 3.87 1.15
CA LYS A 152 -6.54 2.76 0.27
C LYS A 152 -5.30 3.07 -0.59
N ASN A 153 -4.86 4.33 -0.61
CA ASN A 153 -3.68 4.73 -1.35
C ASN A 153 -2.40 4.39 -0.58
N TYR A 154 -1.60 3.48 -1.12
CA TYR A 154 -0.40 2.98 -0.44
C TYR A 154 0.69 4.04 -0.25
N SER A 155 0.74 5.06 -1.11
CA SER A 155 1.68 6.18 -1.00
C SER A 155 1.30 7.12 0.14
N LEU A 156 -0.01 7.39 0.31
CA LEU A 156 -0.54 8.14 1.45
C LEU A 156 -0.35 7.35 2.75
N ALA A 157 -0.71 6.07 2.75
CA ALA A 157 -0.52 5.18 3.89
C ALA A 157 0.93 5.20 4.39
N TYR A 158 1.89 5.06 3.46
CA TYR A 158 3.30 5.08 3.82
C TYR A 158 3.75 6.41 4.43
N LEU A 159 3.35 7.53 3.83
CA LEU A 159 3.69 8.85 4.35
C LEU A 159 3.15 9.03 5.77
N HIS A 160 1.89 8.69 6.02
CA HIS A 160 1.28 8.75 7.35
C HIS A 160 1.95 7.84 8.37
N MET A 161 2.28 6.60 8.00
CA MET A 161 3.03 5.68 8.87
C MET A 161 4.41 6.25 9.24
N LYS A 162 5.13 6.88 8.29
CA LYS A 162 6.41 7.58 8.59
C LYS A 162 6.21 8.75 9.54
N LYS A 163 5.06 9.40 9.50
CA LYS A 163 4.66 10.45 10.42
C LYS A 163 4.13 9.91 11.74
N GLY A 164 4.09 8.60 11.97
CA GLY A 164 3.66 8.01 13.23
C GLY A 164 2.17 8.10 13.48
N ASN A 165 1.36 8.24 12.43
CA ASN A 165 -0.09 8.13 12.51
C ASN A 165 -0.52 6.66 12.41
N PHE A 166 -1.63 6.31 13.04
CA PHE A 166 -2.28 5.02 12.85
C PHE A 166 -3.06 5.02 11.53
N VAL A 167 -2.98 3.94 10.75
CA VAL A 167 -3.54 3.89 9.39
C VAL A 167 -4.45 2.68 9.21
N PHE A 168 -5.72 2.96 8.97
CA PHE A 168 -6.74 2.05 8.49
C PHE A 168 -6.66 1.93 6.96
N GLY A 169 -6.66 0.70 6.46
CA GLY A 169 -6.83 0.38 5.03
C GLY A 169 -8.28 0.06 4.65
N ASN A 170 -9.10 -0.29 5.65
CA ASN A 170 -10.52 -0.56 5.48
C ASN A 170 -11.40 0.42 6.27
N PRO A 171 -12.18 1.28 5.59
CA PRO A 171 -13.11 2.21 6.22
C PRO A 171 -14.15 1.55 7.15
N ASP A 172 -14.49 0.28 6.92
CA ASP A 172 -15.51 -0.43 7.71
C ASP A 172 -15.00 -0.89 9.08
N THR A 173 -13.69 -0.79 9.30
CA THR A 173 -13.07 -1.12 10.60
C THR A 173 -12.93 0.07 11.54
N ILE A 174 -13.35 1.25 11.08
CA ILE A 174 -13.36 2.47 11.88
C ILE A 174 -14.66 2.50 12.69
N VAL A 175 -14.52 2.38 14.00
CA VAL A 175 -15.65 2.41 14.95
C VAL A 175 -15.81 3.77 15.64
N GLU A 176 -14.75 4.58 15.61
CA GLU A 176 -14.67 5.86 16.30
C GLU A 176 -15.33 7.00 15.51
N LYS A 177 -15.71 8.06 16.25
CA LYS A 177 -16.15 9.34 15.69
C LYS A 177 -15.10 10.42 15.95
N TYR A 178 -14.95 11.35 15.01
CA TYR A 178 -13.88 12.33 14.99
C TYR A 178 -14.41 13.76 15.12
N ASP A 179 -13.62 14.59 15.80
CA ASP A 179 -13.89 16.01 16.01
C ASP A 179 -13.47 16.84 14.80
N LEU A 180 -12.46 16.38 14.05
CA LEU A 180 -12.01 16.97 12.79
C LEU A 180 -11.78 15.87 11.76
N ILE A 181 -12.34 16.03 10.57
CA ILE A 181 -12.02 15.20 9.40
C ILE A 181 -11.35 16.07 8.35
N ILE A 182 -10.21 15.61 7.84
CA ILE A 182 -9.45 16.24 6.76
C ILE A 182 -9.54 15.33 5.54
N THR A 183 -10.13 15.81 4.45
CA THR A 183 -10.37 14.97 3.26
C THR A 183 -10.24 15.74 1.96
N GLN A 184 -10.12 15.03 0.84
CA GLN A 184 -10.15 15.62 -0.49
C GLN A 184 -11.59 15.91 -0.93
N ARG A 185 -11.77 16.86 -1.85
CA ARG A 185 -13.09 17.22 -2.38
C ARG A 185 -13.89 16.02 -2.93
N GLU A 186 -13.21 15.05 -3.51
CA GLU A 186 -13.79 13.85 -4.13
C GLU A 186 -14.40 12.87 -3.11
N ASP A 187 -13.97 12.95 -1.86
CA ASP A 187 -14.35 12.01 -0.79
C ASP A 187 -15.26 12.64 0.27
N LYS A 188 -15.60 13.93 0.12
CA LYS A 188 -16.42 14.70 1.07
C LYS A 188 -17.70 13.98 1.49
N ASP A 189 -18.40 13.35 0.55
CA ASP A 189 -19.70 12.72 0.82
C ASP A 189 -19.56 11.35 1.52
N LYS A 190 -18.35 10.79 1.58
CA LYS A 190 -18.08 9.48 2.20
C LYS A 190 -17.79 9.57 3.70
N VAL A 191 -17.44 10.76 4.20
CA VAL A 191 -16.85 10.92 5.54
C VAL A 191 -17.82 11.31 6.63
N GLY A 192 -19.04 11.76 6.29
CA GLY A 192 -20.02 12.23 7.28
C GLY A 192 -20.36 11.19 8.36
N LYS A 193 -20.31 9.89 8.01
CA LYS A 193 -20.53 8.80 8.95
C LYS A 193 -19.44 8.66 10.02
N TYR A 194 -18.29 9.32 9.89
CA TYR A 194 -17.23 9.33 10.90
C TYR A 194 -17.20 10.62 11.72
N LEU A 195 -17.99 11.63 11.35
CA LEU A 195 -17.98 12.93 12.01
C LEU A 195 -18.88 12.91 13.25
N LYS A 196 -18.44 13.58 14.33
CA LYS A 196 -19.29 13.90 15.48
C LYS A 196 -20.33 14.97 15.09
N SER A 197 -21.39 15.10 15.89
CA SER A 197 -22.48 16.07 15.64
C SER A 197 -22.01 17.52 15.60
N ASP A 198 -20.98 17.86 16.38
CA ASP A 198 -20.33 19.17 16.49
C ASP A 198 -18.94 19.18 15.82
N GLY A 199 -18.61 18.14 15.05
CA GLY A 199 -17.33 17.99 14.39
C GLY A 199 -17.15 18.91 13.19
N GLN A 200 -15.89 19.17 12.84
CA GLN A 200 -15.50 20.00 11.70
C GLN A 200 -15.03 19.16 10.52
N LEU A 201 -15.38 19.60 9.31
CA LEU A 201 -14.91 18.99 8.07
C LEU A 201 -14.04 19.99 7.31
N LEU A 202 -12.76 19.65 7.17
CA LEU A 202 -11.79 20.39 6.37
C LEU A 202 -11.58 19.69 5.03
N VAL A 203 -12.02 20.34 3.96
CA VAL A 203 -11.79 19.86 2.58
C VAL A 203 -10.53 20.55 2.03
N ILE A 204 -9.58 19.75 1.55
CA ILE A 204 -8.30 20.21 0.97
C ILE A 204 -8.14 19.81 -0.49
#